data_AF-A0A3N9MUW2-F1
#
_entry.id   AF-A0A3N9MUW2-F1
#
_cell.length_a   1.000
_cell.length_b   1.000
_cell.length_c   1.000
_cell.angle_alpha   90.00
_cell.angle_beta   90.00
_cell.angle_gamma   90.00
#
_symmetry.space_group_name_H-M   'P 1'
#
loop_
_entity.id
_entity.type
_entity.pdbx_description
1 polymer ?
#
loop_
_entity_poly.entity_id
_entity_poly.type
_entity_poly.pdbx_seq_one_letter_code
_entity_poly.pdbx_strand_id
1 'polypeptide(L)'
;MRQRPKNIKKNDWDNVKSPSLSDDILARMEPVHKKHPQIPRRVRGQQKSPTKVPVSIRLSPDVVSFFKSKGEGWQSKIDKILGEYVKSH
;
A
#
# COMPACT_ATOMS: atom_id res chain seq x y z
N MET A 1 -1.34 -3.14 -17.43
CA MET A 1 -2.51 -3.04 -18.34
C MET A 1 -3.79 -2.86 -17.53
N ARG A 2 -4.69 -1.95 -17.90
CA ARG A 2 -5.96 -1.72 -17.18
C ARG A 2 -6.90 -2.92 -17.42
N GLN A 3 -7.23 -3.68 -16.37
CA GLN A 3 -8.23 -4.75 -16.48
C GLN A 3 -9.63 -4.14 -16.48
N ARG A 4 -10.52 -4.61 -17.37
CA ARG A 4 -11.92 -4.17 -17.42
C ARG A 4 -12.63 -4.59 -16.12
N PRO A 5 -13.30 -3.67 -15.41
CA PRO A 5 -14.09 -4.02 -14.24
C PRO A 5 -15.30 -4.90 -14.61
N LYS A 6 -15.68 -5.83 -13.72
CA LYS A 6 -16.73 -6.83 -13.98
C LYS A 6 -18.10 -6.21 -14.31
N ASN A 7 -18.36 -4.99 -13.85
CA ASN A 7 -19.67 -4.34 -13.89
C ASN A 7 -19.93 -3.45 -15.12
N ILE A 8 -18.97 -3.31 -16.06
CA ILE A 8 -19.11 -2.43 -17.24
C ILE A 8 -19.10 -3.28 -18.51
N LYS A 9 -20.10 -3.17 -19.40
CA LYS A 9 -20.16 -3.94 -20.64
C LYS A 9 -18.98 -3.58 -21.57
N LYS A 10 -18.48 -4.56 -22.34
CA LYS A 10 -17.33 -4.38 -23.23
C LYS A 10 -17.55 -3.25 -24.26
N ASN A 11 -18.74 -3.19 -24.83
CA ASN A 11 -19.09 -2.17 -25.83
C ASN A 11 -19.06 -0.74 -25.25
N ASP A 12 -19.46 -0.56 -24.00
CA ASP A 12 -19.40 0.75 -23.33
C ASP A 12 -17.95 1.14 -23.02
N TRP A 13 -17.10 0.15 -22.73
CA TRP A 13 -15.68 0.35 -22.44
C TRP A 13 -14.88 0.73 -23.69
N ASP A 14 -15.15 0.07 -24.82
CA ASP A 14 -14.49 0.33 -26.10
C ASP A 14 -14.94 1.67 -26.71
N ASN A 15 -16.15 2.15 -26.40
CA ASN A 15 -16.67 3.43 -26.87
C ASN A 15 -16.23 4.65 -26.04
N VAL A 16 -15.46 4.47 -24.96
CA VAL A 16 -14.94 5.60 -24.18
C VAL A 16 -13.87 6.35 -24.97
N LYS A 17 -14.28 7.41 -25.68
CA LYS A 17 -13.36 8.39 -26.25
C LYS A 17 -12.79 9.25 -25.11
N SER A 18 -11.51 9.10 -24.83
CA SER A 18 -10.76 9.93 -23.88
C SER A 18 -9.99 11.00 -24.66
N PRO A 19 -10.60 12.15 -25.00
CA PRO A 19 -9.89 13.23 -25.68
C PRO A 19 -8.74 13.77 -24.80
N SER A 20 -7.73 14.36 -25.44
CA SER A 20 -6.68 15.08 -24.72
C SER A 20 -7.28 16.27 -23.98
N LEU A 21 -6.67 16.62 -22.84
CA LEU A 21 -7.10 17.76 -22.05
C LEU A 21 -6.84 19.04 -22.85
N SER A 22 -7.90 19.77 -23.22
CA SER A 22 -7.75 21.06 -23.91
C SER A 22 -7.38 22.18 -22.94
N ASP A 23 -6.71 23.21 -23.44
CA ASP A 23 -6.22 24.33 -22.63
C ASP A 23 -7.37 25.07 -21.91
N ASP A 24 -8.53 25.20 -22.56
CA ASP A 24 -9.75 25.77 -21.96
C ASP A 24 -10.28 24.95 -20.78
N ILE A 25 -10.10 23.63 -20.81
CA ILE A 25 -10.51 22.76 -19.71
C ILE A 25 -9.51 22.89 -18.57
N LEU A 26 -8.21 22.93 -18.89
CA LEU A 26 -7.13 23.10 -17.91
C LEU A 26 -7.26 24.44 -17.17
N ALA A 27 -7.55 25.53 -17.88
CA ALA A 27 -7.73 26.86 -17.30
C ALA A 27 -8.90 26.93 -16.29
N ARG A 28 -9.91 26.08 -16.44
CA ARG A 28 -11.08 26.00 -15.54
C ARG A 28 -10.89 25.02 -14.38
N MET A 29 -9.79 24.29 -14.31
CA MET A 29 -9.54 23.31 -13.25
C MET A 29 -9.11 23.99 -11.95
N GLU A 30 -9.89 23.80 -10.90
CA GLU A 30 -9.58 24.29 -9.57
C GLU A 30 -9.30 23.15 -8.59
N PRO A 31 -8.44 23.36 -7.58
CA PRO A 31 -8.23 22.39 -6.52
C PRO A 31 -9.55 22.04 -5.80
N VAL A 32 -9.76 20.75 -5.52
CA VAL A 32 -10.98 20.23 -4.89
C VAL A 32 -11.30 20.94 -3.56
N HIS A 33 -10.28 21.33 -2.79
CA HIS A 33 -10.49 22.04 -1.52
C HIS A 33 -11.06 23.46 -1.68
N LYS A 34 -10.87 24.10 -2.84
CA LYS A 34 -11.47 25.41 -3.15
C LYS A 34 -12.92 25.26 -3.61
N LYS A 35 -13.16 24.32 -4.54
CA LYS A 35 -14.49 24.11 -5.14
C LYS A 35 -15.47 23.35 -4.22
N HIS A 36 -14.95 22.50 -3.34
CA HIS A 36 -15.72 21.64 -2.45
C HIS A 36 -15.17 21.69 -1.01
N PRO A 37 -15.37 22.81 -0.29
CA PRO A 37 -14.88 22.98 1.08
C PRO A 37 -15.46 21.96 2.07
N GLN A 38 -16.63 21.38 1.76
CA GLN A 38 -17.28 20.35 2.56
C GLN A 38 -16.60 18.97 2.50
N ILE A 39 -15.71 18.73 1.53
CA ILE A 39 -15.02 17.45 1.41
C ILE A 39 -13.75 17.51 2.27
N PRO A 40 -13.63 16.69 3.33
CA PRO A 40 -12.45 16.69 4.17
C PRO A 40 -11.23 16.26 3.36
N ARG A 41 -10.07 16.86 3.66
CA ARG A 41 -8.80 16.51 3.01
C ARG A 41 -8.52 15.04 3.23
N ARG A 42 -8.32 14.28 2.14
CA ARG A 42 -7.84 12.89 2.22
C ARG A 42 -6.42 12.88 2.75
N VAL A 43 -6.28 12.66 4.05
CA VAL A 43 -5.02 12.32 4.69
C VAL A 43 -4.90 10.81 4.78
N ARG A 44 -3.69 10.27 4.57
CA ARG A 44 -3.43 8.87 4.89
C ARG A 44 -3.66 8.72 6.39
N GLY A 45 -4.56 7.81 6.77
CA GLY A 45 -4.84 7.54 8.18
C GLY A 45 -3.59 7.04 8.91
N GLN A 46 -3.61 7.12 10.23
CA GLN A 46 -2.58 6.48 11.06
C GLN A 46 -2.44 5.00 10.70
N GLN A 47 -1.24 4.46 10.89
CA GLN A 47 -1.00 3.05 10.63
C GLN A 47 -1.93 2.19 11.49
N LYS A 48 -2.71 1.32 10.84
CA LYS A 48 -3.76 0.52 11.50
C LYS A 48 -3.20 -0.54 12.45
N SER A 49 -1.95 -0.97 12.24
CA SER A 49 -1.27 -1.96 13.06
C SER A 49 -0.24 -1.30 13.98
N PRO A 50 -0.02 -1.86 15.19
CA PRO A 50 1.07 -1.42 16.06
C PRO A 50 2.41 -1.41 15.32
N THR A 51 3.20 -0.36 15.55
CA THR A 51 4.55 -0.26 14.99
C THR A 51 5.45 -1.27 15.69
N LYS A 52 6.31 -1.94 14.92
CA LYS A 52 7.34 -2.82 15.51
C LYS A 52 8.31 -1.99 16.35
N VAL A 53 8.68 -2.49 17.51
CA VAL A 53 9.68 -1.85 18.37
C VAL A 53 11.07 -2.31 17.91
N PRO A 54 11.99 -1.40 17.55
CA PRO A 54 13.36 -1.79 17.22
C PRO A 54 14.08 -2.23 18.50
N VAL A 55 14.42 -3.51 18.58
CA VAL A 55 15.19 -4.08 19.70
C VAL A 55 16.48 -4.70 19.18
N SER A 56 17.59 -4.41 19.85
CA SER A 56 18.88 -5.05 19.58
C SER A 56 19.01 -6.30 20.46
N ILE A 57 18.83 -7.48 19.87
CA ILE A 57 19.02 -8.77 20.55
C ILE A 57 20.22 -9.51 19.97
N ARG A 58 20.94 -10.26 20.81
CA ARG A 58 22.01 -11.16 20.36
C ARG A 58 21.41 -12.53 20.07
N LEU A 59 21.62 -13.02 18.86
CA LEU A 59 21.22 -14.35 18.41
C LEU A 59 22.45 -15.22 18.22
N SER A 60 22.31 -16.54 18.34
CA SER A 60 23.39 -17.47 18.06
C SER A 60 23.81 -17.41 16.57
N PRO A 61 25.08 -17.66 16.24
CA PRO A 61 25.58 -17.60 14.86
C PRO A 61 24.81 -18.51 13.90
N ASP A 62 24.44 -19.72 14.34
CA ASP A 62 23.73 -20.71 13.53
C ASP A 62 22.33 -20.23 13.13
N VAL A 63 21.62 -19.58 14.05
CA VAL A 63 20.31 -18.98 13.80
C VAL A 63 20.43 -17.88 12.74
N VAL A 64 21.39 -16.97 12.91
CA VAL A 64 21.58 -15.87 11.96
C VAL A 64 21.96 -16.40 10.58
N SER A 65 22.87 -17.37 10.51
CA SER A 65 23.29 -18.02 9.26
C SER A 65 22.11 -18.66 8.54
N PHE A 66 21.30 -19.46 9.25
CA PHE A 66 20.13 -20.13 8.71
C PHE A 66 19.07 -19.15 8.17
N PHE A 67 18.80 -18.04 8.86
CA PHE A 67 17.81 -17.09 8.37
C PHE A 67 18.34 -16.25 7.22
N LYS A 68 19.61 -15.83 7.24
CA LYS A 68 20.24 -15.09 6.14
C LYS A 68 20.26 -15.89 4.84
N SER A 69 20.47 -17.21 4.90
CA SER A 69 20.46 -18.06 3.70
C SER A 69 19.08 -18.13 3.02
N LYS A 70 17.99 -17.79 3.73
CA LYS A 70 16.62 -17.70 3.18
C LYS A 70 16.35 -16.42 2.37
N GLY A 71 17.35 -15.57 2.16
CA GLY A 71 17.27 -14.37 1.33
C GLY A 71 16.56 -13.18 2.00
N GLU A 72 16.00 -12.30 1.17
CA GLU A 72 15.36 -11.06 1.61
C GLU A 72 14.24 -11.30 2.64
N GLY A 73 14.10 -10.39 3.60
CA GLY A 73 13.08 -10.47 4.65
C GLY A 73 13.38 -11.48 5.76
N TRP A 74 14.63 -11.94 5.91
CA TRP A 74 15.02 -12.89 6.96
C TRP A 74 14.72 -12.41 8.39
N GLN A 75 14.85 -11.11 8.67
CA GLN A 75 14.47 -10.52 9.96
C GLN A 75 12.96 -10.63 10.23
N SER A 76 12.13 -10.37 9.21
CA SER A 76 10.68 -10.53 9.30
C SER A 76 10.27 -11.98 9.54
N LYS A 77 11.04 -12.95 9.03
CA LYS A 77 10.82 -14.38 9.30
C LYS A 77 11.11 -14.73 10.76
N ILE A 78 12.17 -14.15 11.35
CA ILE A 78 12.47 -14.32 12.78
C ILE A 78 11.31 -13.76 13.64
N ASP A 79 10.89 -12.53 13.36
CA ASP A 79 9.79 -11.86 14.07
C ASP A 79 8.49 -12.68 14.00
N LYS A 80 8.17 -13.24 12.83
CA LYS A 80 6.98 -14.11 12.67
C LYS A 80 7.05 -15.34 13.59
N ILE A 81 8.19 -16.01 13.66
CA ILE A 81 8.37 -17.22 14.47
C ILE A 81 8.29 -16.90 15.96
N LEU A 82 8.93 -15.80 16.39
CA LEU A 82 8.81 -15.32 17.78
C LEU A 82 7.35 -14.98 18.11
N GLY A 83 6.64 -14.35 17.20
CA GLY A 83 5.21 -14.05 17.36
C GLY A 83 4.32 -15.30 17.40
N GLU A 84 4.66 -16.37 16.67
CA GLU A 84 3.97 -17.65 16.76
C GLU A 84 4.24 -18.34 18.11
N TYR A 85 5.49 -18.33 18.57
CA TYR A 85 5.88 -18.88 19.88
C TYR A 85 5.17 -18.19 21.04
N VAL A 86 5.03 -16.85 20.99
CA VAL A 86 4.29 -16.05 21.98
C VAL A 86 2.79 -16.33 21.97
N LYS A 87 2.22 -16.80 20.85
CA LYS A 87 0.79 -17.16 20.78
C LYS A 87 0.51 -18.57 21.30
N SER A 88 1.51 -19.44 21.28
CA SER A 88 1.37 -20.84 21.68
C SER A 88 1.68 -21.09 23.16
N HIS A 89 2.18 -20.07 23.88
CA HIS A 89 2.53 -20.10 25.30
C HIS A 89 1.78 -18.98 26.02
#